data_AF-A0A2D6Q623-F1
#
_entry.id   AF-A0A2D6Q623-F1
#
_cell.length_a   1.000
_cell.length_b   1.000
_cell.length_c   1.000
_cell.angle_alpha   90.00
_cell.angle_beta   90.00
_cell.angle_gamma   90.00
#
_symmetry.space_group_name_H-M   'P 1'
#
loop_
_entity.id
_entity.type
_entity.pdbx_description
1 polymer ?
#
loop_
_entity_poly.entity_id
_entity_poly.type
_entity_poly.pdbx_seq_one_letter_code
_entity_poly.pdbx_strand_id
1 'polypeptide(L)'
;MKAMQTLKELDRSELDSKLKELRKEQFALRAQKSTGSLEKPASLSVLRRQIARVLTLISMNDTKSKSFKKKNKKMQKTSIQTEGGEQ
;
A
#
# COMPACT_ATOMS: atom_id res chain seq x y z
N MET A 1 6.27 7.70 -18.60
CA MET A 1 5.68 6.96 -17.45
C MET A 1 6.43 5.65 -17.26
N LYS A 2 7.48 5.60 -16.42
CA LYS A 2 8.25 4.38 -16.10
C LYS A 2 8.29 4.01 -14.60
N ALA A 3 7.58 4.76 -13.74
CA ALA A 3 7.73 4.66 -12.28
C ALA A 3 6.90 3.54 -11.61
N MET A 4 6.00 2.84 -12.31
CA MET A 4 5.18 1.79 -11.68
C MET A 4 5.89 0.44 -11.57
N GLN A 5 6.89 0.18 -12.42
CA GLN A 5 7.63 -1.09 -12.40
C GLN A 5 8.63 -1.11 -11.23
N THR A 6 9.36 -0.02 -11.04
CA THR A 6 10.32 0.10 -9.93
C THR A 6 9.63 0.00 -8.58
N LEU A 7 8.46 0.64 -8.41
CA LEU A 7 7.73 0.65 -7.14
C LEU A 7 7.22 -0.73 -6.68
N LYS A 8 7.12 -1.71 -7.57
CA LYS A 8 6.71 -3.09 -7.23
C LYS A 8 7.83 -3.88 -6.55
N GLU A 9 9.08 -3.47 -6.73
CA GLU A 9 10.27 -4.18 -6.22
C GLU A 9 10.73 -3.67 -4.85
N LEU A 10 10.23 -2.50 -4.42
CA LEU A 10 10.57 -1.93 -3.11
C LEU A 10 9.89 -2.70 -1.96
N ASP A 11 10.61 -2.78 -0.85
CA ASP A 11 10.09 -3.38 0.38
C ASP A 11 9.01 -2.48 1.02
N ARG A 12 8.17 -3.08 1.88
CA ARG A 12 7.09 -2.38 2.58
C ARG A 12 7.59 -1.15 3.34
N SER A 13 8.73 -1.27 4.02
CA SER A 13 9.32 -0.18 4.80
C SER A 13 9.69 1.03 3.92
N GLU A 14 10.20 0.75 2.73
CA GLU A 14 10.59 1.78 1.78
C GLU A 14 9.36 2.43 1.14
N LEU A 15 8.30 1.66 0.86
CA LEU A 15 7.01 2.19 0.38
C LEU A 15 6.38 3.15 1.40
N ASP A 16 6.43 2.81 2.69
CA ASP A 16 5.95 3.69 3.76
C ASP A 16 6.80 4.97 3.89
N SER A 17 8.11 4.87 3.71
CA SER A 17 9.00 6.02 3.69
C SER A 17 8.70 6.95 2.50
N LYS A 18 8.52 6.37 1.31
CA LYS A 18 8.11 7.09 0.09
C LYS A 18 6.76 7.78 0.26
N LEU A 19 5.80 7.13 0.92
CA LEU A 19 4.49 7.69 1.20
C LEU A 19 4.59 8.96 2.07
N LYS A 20 5.48 8.96 3.08
CA LYS A 20 5.72 10.12 3.94
C LYS A 20 6.31 11.28 3.15
N GLU A 21 7.30 11.02 2.29
CA GLU A 21 7.89 12.04 1.41
C GLU A 21 6.84 12.70 0.50
N LEU A 22 6.07 11.88 -0.22
CA LEU A 22 5.02 12.38 -1.13
C LEU A 22 3.94 13.19 -0.41
N ARG A 23 3.61 12.84 0.84
CA ARG A 23 2.66 13.61 1.66
C ARG A 23 3.23 14.95 2.11
N LYS A 24 4.51 15.03 2.45
CA LYS A 24 5.18 16.30 2.78
C LYS A 24 5.20 17.24 1.58
N GLU A 25 5.57 16.72 0.42
CA GLU A 25 5.53 17.49 -0.84
C GLU A 25 4.11 17.97 -1.16
N GLN A 26 3.09 17.14 -0.90
CA GLN A 26 1.70 17.51 -1.12
C GLN A 26 1.27 18.66 -0.21
N PHE A 27 1.72 18.64 1.05
CA PHE A 27 1.44 19.70 2.00
C PHE A 27 2.07 21.02 1.56
N ALA A 28 3.33 20.99 1.12
CA ALA A 28 4.02 22.16 0.59
C ALA A 28 3.29 22.76 -0.63
N LEU A 29 2.89 21.92 -1.60
CA LEU A 29 2.13 22.37 -2.77
C LEU A 29 0.74 22.89 -2.41
N ARG A 30 0.08 22.35 -1.38
CA ARG A 30 -1.20 22.88 -0.89
C ARG A 30 -1.04 24.23 -0.21
N ALA A 31 0.04 24.43 0.55
CA ALA A 31 0.37 25.71 1.13
C ALA A 31 0.62 26.76 0.04
N GLN A 32 1.44 26.45 -0.97
CA GLN A 32 1.67 27.32 -2.14
C GLN A 32 0.39 27.60 -2.94
N LYS A 33 -0.51 26.62 -3.05
CA LYS A 33 -1.83 26.83 -3.64
C LYS A 33 -2.65 27.84 -2.84
N SER A 34 -2.60 27.74 -1.51
CA SER A 34 -3.32 28.65 -0.61
C SER A 34 -2.78 30.07 -0.68
N THR A 35 -1.49 30.26 -0.91
CA THR A 35 -0.88 31.60 -1.09
C THR A 35 -1.07 32.18 -2.49
N GLY A 36 -1.66 31.42 -3.42
CA GLY A 36 -1.84 31.84 -4.82
C GLY A 36 -0.55 31.83 -5.65
N SER A 37 0.58 31.36 -5.10
CA SER A 37 1.90 31.35 -5.76
C SER A 37 2.19 30.03 -6.48
N LEU A 38 1.16 29.23 -6.78
CA LEU A 38 1.34 27.89 -7.34
C LEU A 38 1.56 27.96 -8.87
N GLU A 39 2.82 27.88 -9.28
CA GLU A 39 3.18 27.89 -10.70
C GLU A 39 2.69 26.66 -11.49
N LYS A 40 2.60 25.49 -10.84
CA LYS A 40 2.32 24.20 -11.51
C LYS A 40 1.15 23.45 -10.86
N PRO A 41 -0.11 23.81 -11.17
CA PRO A 41 -1.28 23.14 -10.62
C PRO A 41 -1.39 21.66 -11.01
N ALA A 42 -0.83 21.28 -12.17
CA ALA A 42 -0.78 19.89 -12.62
C ALA A 42 0.00 18.97 -11.66
N SER A 43 1.02 19.50 -10.97
CA SER A 43 1.85 18.74 -10.02
C SER A 43 1.04 18.15 -8.87
N LEU A 44 0.03 18.86 -8.36
CA LEU A 44 -0.89 18.34 -7.35
C LEU A 44 -1.64 17.09 -7.84
N SER A 45 -2.03 17.05 -9.12
CA SER A 45 -2.73 15.90 -9.69
C SER A 45 -1.79 14.70 -9.86
N VAL A 46 -0.54 14.93 -10.25
CA VAL A 46 0.49 13.90 -10.38
C VAL A 46 0.79 13.30 -9.02
N LEU A 47 1.00 14.13 -8.01
CA LEU A 47 1.34 13.71 -6.67
C LEU A 47 0.21 12.91 -6.00
N ARG A 48 -1.06 13.32 -6.21
CA ARG A 48 -2.23 12.52 -5.78
C ARG A 48 -2.23 11.12 -6.40
N ARG A 49 -1.95 11.01 -7.70
CA ARG A 49 -1.87 9.71 -8.39
C ARG A 49 -0.70 8.87 -7.87
N GLN A 50 0.44 9.48 -7.56
CA GLN A 50 1.59 8.78 -6.98
C GLN A 50 1.27 8.22 -5.59
N ILE A 51 0.66 9.01 -4.72
CA ILE A 51 0.21 8.57 -3.39
C ILE A 51 -0.77 7.39 -3.50
N ALA A 52 -1.76 7.50 -4.40
CA ALA A 52 -2.73 6.42 -4.62
C ALA A 52 -2.05 5.12 -5.07
N ARG A 53 -1.07 5.21 -5.98
CA ARG A 53 -0.31 4.03 -6.45
C ARG A 53 0.48 3.36 -5.32
N VAL A 54 1.15 4.13 -4.47
CA VAL A 54 1.89 3.60 -3.31
C VAL A 54 0.94 2.88 -2.35
N LEU A 55 -0.20 3.49 -2.01
CA LEU A 55 -1.20 2.88 -1.15
C LEU A 55 -1.75 1.57 -1.73
N THR A 56 -2.00 1.54 -3.04
CA THR A 56 -2.44 0.32 -3.73
C THR A 56 -1.40 -0.80 -3.62
N LEU A 57 -0.11 -0.50 -3.79
CA LEU A 57 0.95 -1.50 -3.67
C LEU A 57 1.08 -2.04 -2.25
N ILE A 58 1.00 -1.18 -1.23
CA ILE A 58 0.96 -1.60 0.18
C ILE A 58 -0.21 -2.55 0.42
N SER A 59 -1.41 -2.19 -0.06
CA SER A 59 -2.60 -3.03 0.05
C SER A 59 -2.49 -4.36 -0.71
N MET A 60 -1.87 -4.35 -1.89
CA MET A 60 -1.61 -5.58 -2.66
C MET A 60 -0.66 -6.52 -1.91
N ASN A 61 0.38 -5.98 -1.29
CA ASN A 61 1.32 -6.78 -0.47
C ASN A 61 0.62 -7.35 0.78
N ASP A 62 -0.23 -6.55 1.43
CA ASP A 62 -1.03 -6.98 2.59
C ASP A 62 -2.04 -8.08 2.27
N THR A 63 -2.76 -7.94 1.16
CA THR A 63 -3.77 -8.93 0.74
C THR A 63 -3.14 -10.27 0.36
N LYS A 64 -1.97 -10.27 -0.30
CA LYS A 64 -1.19 -11.49 -0.53
C LYS A 64 -0.90 -12.19 0.79
N SER A 65 -0.30 -11.50 1.75
CA SER A 65 0.04 -12.04 3.08
C SER A 65 -1.16 -12.65 3.82
N LYS A 66 -2.32 -11.98 3.81
CA LYS A 66 -3.56 -12.45 4.44
C LYS A 66 -4.10 -13.73 3.80
N SER A 67 -4.02 -13.86 2.47
CA SER A 67 -4.49 -15.07 1.76
C SER A 67 -3.71 -16.32 2.13
N PHE A 68 -2.41 -16.19 2.43
CA PHE A 68 -1.55 -17.29 2.87
C PHE A 68 -1.87 -17.73 4.32
N LYS A 69 -2.04 -16.78 5.25
CA LYS A 69 -2.41 -17.10 6.65
C LYS A 69 -3.77 -17.80 6.77
N LYS A 70 -4.75 -17.42 5.94
CA LYS A 70 -6.11 -18.01 5.96
C LYS A 70 -6.10 -19.49 5.54
N LYS A 71 -5.24 -19.88 4.59
CA LYS A 71 -5.10 -21.27 4.14
C LYS A 71 -4.47 -22.17 5.23
N ASN A 72 -3.40 -21.71 5.88
CA ASN A 72 -2.75 -22.47 6.96
C ASN A 72 -3.66 -22.66 8.18
N LYS A 73 -4.44 -21.64 8.58
CA LYS A 73 -5.39 -21.77 9.70
C LYS A 73 -6.54 -22.74 9.39
N LYS A 74 -6.95 -22.86 8.13
CA LYS A 74 -7.98 -23.82 7.70
C LYS A 74 -7.44 -25.26 7.73
N MET A 75 -6.20 -25.48 7.27
CA MET A 75 -5.54 -26.79 7.31
C MET A 75 -5.33 -27.32 8.74
N GLN A 76 -4.92 -26.46 9.69
CA GLN A 76 -4.72 -26.87 11.08
C GLN A 76 -6.04 -27.17 11.83
N LYS A 77 -7.17 -26.57 11.42
CA LYS A 77 -8.48 -26.79 12.06
C LYS A 77 -9.12 -28.12 11.62
N THR A 78 -8.90 -28.55 10.38
CA THR A 78 -9.44 -29.80 9.84
C THR A 78 -8.75 -31.05 10.39
N SER A 79 -7.50 -30.93 10.86
CA SER A 79 -6.73 -32.05 11.42
C SER A 79 -7.05 -32.39 12.88
N ILE A 80 -7.88 -31.60 13.58
CA ILE A 80 -8.21 -31.80 15.01
C ILE A 80 -9.59 -32.50 15.20
N GLN A 81 -10.28 -32.87 14.12
CA GLN A 81 -11.66 -33.39 14.19
C GLN A 81 -11.81 -34.91 14.05
N THR A 82 -10.72 -35.69 14.09
CA THR A 82 -10.77 -37.15 13.89
C THR A 82 -10.21 -37.95 15.06
N GLU A 83 -10.59 -37.68 16.31
CA GLU A 83 -10.28 -38.58 17.45
C GLU A 83 -11.42 -38.69 18.48
N GLY A 84 -12.66 -38.31 18.13
CA GLY A 84 -13.72 -38.10 19.12
C GLY A 84 -15.03 -38.85 18.88
N GLY A 85 -14.99 -40.10 18.42
CA GLY A 85 -16.19 -40.94 18.49
C GLY A 85 -16.21 -42.11 17.52
N GLU A 86 -15.61 -43.23 17.91
CA GLU A 86 -16.10 -44.55 17.51
C GLU A 86 -15.97 -45.52 18.70
N GLN A 87 -17.15 -45.90 19.21
CA GLN A 87 -17.52 -47.08 20.01
C GLN A 87 -17.13 -47.13 21.50
#